data_AF-A0A2S1ESL4-F1
#
_entry.id   AF-A0A2S1ESL4-F1
#
_cell.length_a   1.000
_cell.length_b   1.000
_cell.length_c   1.000
_cell.angle_alpha   90.00
_cell.angle_beta   90.00
_cell.angle_gamma   90.00
#
_symmetry.space_group_name_H-M   'P 1'
#
loop_
_entity.id
_entity.type
_entity.pdbx_description
1 polymer ?
#
loop_
_entity_poly.entity_id
_entity_poly.type
_entity_poly.pdbx_seq_one_letter_code
_entity_poly.pdbx_strand_id
1 'polypeptide(L)'
;MTKWIKQFLLAGLAGLIRPKHNQKYSLKTKIAAVKDYQLNGLASREVLIKYKIRHISQLKQWIIQYNSDKLTVAYATRKRVKKMGRKVSFDEKKQIVQWTINHQNNYKEAASKYDISYQRVYSWVRKYLHDHNWEVLKDNRGRNKEKEPTMSSNG
;
A
#
# COMPACT_ATOMS: atom_id res chain seq x y z
N MET A 1 2.01 -21.49 -31.06
CA MET A 1 0.55 -21.37 -30.77
C MET A 1 0.31 -20.36 -29.65
N THR A 2 -0.40 -19.27 -29.94
CA THR A 2 -0.55 -18.09 -29.07
C THR A 2 -1.43 -18.38 -27.84
N LYS A 3 -1.20 -17.65 -26.74
CA LYS A 3 -1.89 -17.85 -25.44
C LYS A 3 -3.41 -17.65 -25.54
N TRP A 4 -3.85 -16.68 -26.34
CA TRP A 4 -5.26 -16.35 -26.49
C TRP A 4 -6.05 -17.45 -27.21
N ILE A 5 -5.47 -18.11 -28.22
CA ILE A 5 -6.10 -19.25 -28.91
C ILE A 5 -6.37 -20.38 -27.92
N LYS A 6 -5.38 -20.71 -27.07
CA LYS A 6 -5.54 -21.74 -26.03
C LYS A 6 -6.62 -21.37 -25.01
N GLN A 7 -6.70 -20.10 -24.63
CA GLN A 7 -7.72 -19.62 -23.69
C GLN A 7 -9.13 -19.69 -24.29
N PHE A 8 -9.27 -19.34 -25.57
CA PHE A 8 -10.53 -19.46 -26.31
C PHE A 8 -10.96 -20.93 -26.46
N LEU A 9 -10.06 -21.83 -26.85
CA LEU A 9 -10.38 -23.26 -26.98
C LEU A 9 -10.76 -23.91 -25.63
N LEU A 10 -10.24 -23.41 -24.51
CA LEU A 10 -10.55 -23.95 -23.18
C LEU A 10 -11.83 -23.40 -22.54
N ALA A 11 -12.18 -22.14 -22.81
CA ALA A 11 -13.24 -21.43 -22.07
C ALA A 11 -14.12 -20.53 -22.93
N GLY A 12 -14.04 -20.64 -24.26
CA GLY A 12 -14.79 -19.81 -25.20
C GLY A 12 -14.53 -18.31 -25.03
N LEU A 13 -15.57 -17.50 -25.26
CA LEU A 13 -15.51 -16.05 -25.07
C LEU A 13 -15.11 -15.64 -23.65
N ALA A 14 -15.52 -16.42 -22.63
CA ALA A 14 -15.14 -16.15 -21.24
C ALA A 14 -13.62 -16.24 -21.01
N GLY A 15 -12.90 -17.06 -21.80
CA GLY A 15 -11.44 -17.16 -21.76
C GLY A 15 -10.71 -15.92 -22.28
N LEU A 16 -11.40 -15.09 -23.08
CA LEU A 16 -10.86 -13.85 -23.66
C LEU A 16 -11.13 -12.62 -22.77
N ILE A 17 -12.07 -12.72 -21.83
CA ILE A 17 -12.39 -11.64 -20.90
C ILE A 17 -11.25 -11.46 -19.89
N ARG A 18 -10.65 -10.26 -19.86
CA ARG A 18 -9.69 -9.91 -18.81
C ARG A 18 -10.44 -9.71 -17.48
N PRO A 19 -10.13 -10.48 -16.42
CA PRO A 19 -10.79 -10.26 -15.14
C PRO A 19 -10.35 -8.94 -14.51
N LYS A 20 -11.30 -8.25 -13.88
CA LYS A 20 -11.12 -6.96 -13.19
C LYS A 20 -10.13 -7.04 -12.03
N HIS A 21 -9.99 -8.21 -11.41
CA HIS A 21 -9.12 -8.44 -10.26
C HIS A 21 -8.28 -9.72 -10.42
N ASN A 22 -7.16 -9.76 -9.71
CA ASN A 22 -6.35 -10.97 -9.63
C ASN A 22 -7.11 -12.08 -8.89
N GLN A 23 -6.97 -13.31 -9.37
CA GLN A 23 -7.57 -14.48 -8.73
C GLN A 23 -6.92 -14.71 -7.36
N LYS A 24 -7.77 -14.96 -6.35
CA LYS A 24 -7.35 -15.28 -4.98
C LYS A 24 -7.43 -16.78 -4.77
N TYR A 25 -6.42 -17.33 -4.10
CA TYR A 25 -6.37 -18.76 -3.76
C TYR A 25 -6.24 -18.92 -2.25
N SER A 26 -7.11 -19.75 -1.67
CA SER A 26 -7.04 -20.09 -0.25
C SER A 26 -5.79 -20.91 0.08
N LEU A 27 -5.39 -20.97 1.35
CA LEU A 27 -4.24 -21.79 1.77
C LEU A 27 -4.45 -23.25 1.40
N LYS A 28 -5.66 -23.75 1.68
CA LYS A 28 -6.09 -25.11 1.38
C LYS A 28 -5.93 -25.43 -0.10
N THR A 29 -6.34 -24.51 -0.99
CA THR A 29 -6.17 -24.67 -2.44
C THR A 29 -4.70 -24.71 -2.83
N LYS A 30 -3.86 -23.83 -2.27
CA LYS A 30 -2.42 -23.80 -2.57
C LYS A 30 -1.72 -25.09 -2.12
N ILE A 31 -2.01 -25.55 -0.90
CA ILE A 31 -1.45 -26.80 -0.35
C ILE A 31 -1.87 -27.99 -1.20
N ALA A 32 -3.16 -28.09 -1.55
CA ALA A 32 -3.66 -29.17 -2.38
C ALA A 32 -2.96 -29.19 -3.75
N ALA A 33 -2.78 -28.03 -4.40
CA ALA A 33 -2.09 -27.94 -5.67
C ALA A 33 -0.60 -28.36 -5.59
N VAL A 34 0.10 -28.03 -4.51
CA VAL A 34 1.49 -28.47 -4.29
C VAL A 34 1.57 -29.97 -4.05
N LYS A 35 0.68 -30.51 -3.21
CA LYS A 35 0.60 -31.95 -2.92
C LYS A 35 0.27 -32.76 -4.15
N ASP A 36 -0.70 -32.33 -4.95
CA ASP A 36 -1.07 -32.99 -6.21
C ASP A 36 0.09 -33.02 -7.21
N TYR A 37 0.91 -31.96 -7.23
CA TYR A 37 2.11 -31.92 -8.07
C TYR A 37 3.22 -32.87 -7.56
N GLN A 38 3.39 -33.00 -6.24
CA GLN A 38 4.45 -33.82 -5.63
C GLN A 38 4.10 -35.31 -5.54
N LEU A 39 2.85 -35.65 -5.20
CA LEU A 39 2.43 -37.02 -4.89
C LEU A 39 1.90 -37.78 -6.10
N ASN A 40 1.21 -37.10 -7.01
CA ASN A 40 0.47 -37.79 -8.08
C ASN A 40 1.20 -37.78 -9.44
N GLY A 41 2.42 -37.20 -9.51
CA GLY A 41 3.17 -37.09 -10.77
C GLY A 41 2.43 -36.31 -11.87
N LEU A 42 1.35 -35.60 -11.55
CA LEU A 42 0.53 -34.88 -12.52
C LEU A 42 1.40 -33.90 -13.28
N ALA A 43 1.25 -33.90 -14.60
CA ALA A 43 1.98 -32.95 -15.43
C ALA A 43 1.59 -31.54 -14.99
N SER A 44 2.57 -30.63 -14.93
CA SER A 44 2.37 -29.24 -14.46
C SER A 44 1.12 -28.58 -15.06
N ARG A 45 0.77 -28.96 -16.30
CA ARG A 45 -0.39 -28.46 -17.03
C ARG A 45 -1.74 -28.92 -16.45
N GLU A 46 -1.83 -30.16 -15.97
CA GLU A 46 -3.04 -30.73 -15.41
C GLU A 46 -3.38 -30.09 -14.07
N VAL A 47 -2.38 -29.89 -13.21
CA VAL A 47 -2.52 -29.15 -11.94
C VAL A 47 -2.99 -27.72 -12.21
N LEU A 48 -2.43 -27.06 -13.23
CA LEU A 48 -2.84 -25.71 -13.61
C LEU A 48 -4.32 -25.65 -14.02
N ILE A 49 -4.80 -26.62 -14.80
CA ILE A 49 -6.19 -26.69 -15.24
C ILE A 49 -7.11 -26.98 -14.04
N LYS A 50 -6.79 -28.02 -13.26
CA LYS A 50 -7.58 -28.48 -12.09
C LYS A 50 -7.81 -27.37 -11.08
N TYR A 51 -6.75 -26.62 -10.75
CA TYR A 51 -6.80 -25.55 -9.75
C TYR A 51 -7.02 -24.16 -10.36
N LYS A 52 -7.29 -24.08 -11.68
CA LYS A 52 -7.47 -22.83 -12.43
C LYS A 52 -6.31 -21.84 -12.25
N ILE A 53 -5.09 -22.35 -12.09
CA ILE A 53 -3.87 -21.55 -11.94
C ILE A 53 -3.46 -21.03 -13.30
N ARG A 54 -3.40 -19.70 -13.45
CA ARG A 54 -3.13 -19.08 -14.75
C ARG A 54 -1.72 -19.32 -15.28
N HIS A 55 -0.73 -19.44 -14.39
CA HIS A 55 0.68 -19.48 -14.77
C HIS A 55 1.48 -20.49 -13.95
N ILE A 56 2.35 -21.25 -14.61
CA ILE A 56 3.20 -22.27 -13.98
C ILE A 56 4.17 -21.65 -12.95
N SER A 57 4.60 -20.41 -13.19
CA SER A 57 5.43 -19.67 -12.23
C SER A 57 4.76 -19.49 -10.87
N GLN A 58 3.43 -19.37 -10.84
CA GLN A 58 2.67 -19.25 -9.59
C GLN A 58 2.68 -20.57 -8.80
N LEU A 59 2.53 -21.71 -9.48
CA LEU A 59 2.66 -23.03 -8.86
C LEU A 59 4.10 -23.26 -8.36
N LYS A 60 5.12 -22.95 -9.17
CA LYS A 60 6.53 -23.05 -8.76
C LYS A 60 6.83 -22.21 -7.51
N GLN A 61 6.31 -20.98 -7.46
CA GLN A 61 6.46 -20.13 -6.29
C GLN A 61 5.79 -20.73 -5.04
N TRP A 62 4.62 -21.34 -5.17
CA TRP A 62 3.97 -22.03 -4.05
C TRP A 62 4.77 -23.25 -3.58
N ILE A 63 5.37 -24.01 -4.48
CA ILE A 63 6.24 -25.14 -4.11
C ILE A 63 7.46 -24.66 -3.32
N ILE A 64 8.13 -23.60 -3.77
CA ILE A 64 9.28 -23.01 -3.04
C ILE A 64 8.86 -22.52 -1.65
N GLN A 65 7.70 -21.86 -1.56
CA GLN A 65 7.16 -21.39 -0.28
C GLN A 65 6.74 -22.54 0.64
N TYR A 66 6.20 -23.62 0.07
CA TYR A 66 5.79 -24.81 0.82
C TYR A 66 7.01 -25.53 1.41
N ASN A 67 8.06 -25.75 0.60
CA ASN A 67 9.29 -26.41 1.04
C ASN A 67 10.11 -25.58 2.06
N SER A 68 9.75 -24.32 2.28
CA SER A 68 10.40 -23.44 3.26
C SER A 68 9.48 -23.03 4.42
N ASP A 69 8.35 -23.72 4.59
CA ASP A 69 7.31 -23.47 5.60
C ASP A 69 6.78 -22.02 5.61
N LYS A 70 6.85 -21.34 4.46
CA LYS A 70 6.46 -19.94 4.25
C LYS A 70 5.19 -19.79 3.40
N LEU A 71 4.52 -20.90 3.05
CA LEU A 71 3.31 -20.86 2.24
C LEU A 71 2.15 -20.24 3.05
N THR A 72 1.71 -19.06 2.64
CA THR A 72 0.64 -18.32 3.34
C THR A 72 -0.41 -17.77 2.37
N VAL A 73 -1.60 -17.46 2.89
CA VAL A 73 -2.66 -16.75 2.13
C VAL A 73 -2.40 -15.25 2.11
N ALA A 74 -1.69 -14.76 3.13
CA ALA A 74 -1.41 -13.35 3.28
C ALA A 74 -0.65 -12.86 2.06
N TYR A 75 -1.30 -12.02 1.27
CA TYR A 75 -0.57 -11.07 0.46
C TYR A 75 0.24 -10.28 1.48
N ALA A 76 1.55 -10.48 1.50
CA ALA A 76 2.43 -9.62 2.26
C ALA A 76 2.22 -8.21 1.69
N THR A 77 1.26 -7.49 2.27
CA THR A 77 1.20 -6.04 2.17
C THR A 77 2.48 -5.64 2.85
N ARG A 78 3.53 -5.42 2.05
CA ARG A 78 4.78 -4.83 2.52
C ARG A 78 4.39 -3.44 2.98
N LYS A 79 3.84 -3.33 4.20
CA LYS A 79 3.63 -2.08 4.88
C LYS A 79 5.03 -1.53 5.07
N ARG A 80 5.39 -0.59 4.21
CA ARG A 80 6.66 0.13 4.32
C ARG A 80 6.67 0.76 5.71
N VAL A 81 7.57 0.31 6.57
CA VAL A 81 7.77 0.93 7.88
C VAL A 81 8.18 2.37 7.60
N LYS A 82 7.32 3.32 7.97
CA LYS A 82 7.64 4.75 7.83
C LYS A 82 8.67 5.08 8.90
N LYS A 83 9.86 5.55 8.49
CA LYS A 83 10.79 6.17 9.43
C LYS A 83 10.13 7.45 9.96
N MET A 84 9.76 7.44 11.24
CA MET A 84 9.16 8.62 11.87
C MET A 84 10.27 9.64 12.13
N GLY A 85 10.12 10.85 11.60
CA GLY A 85 11.05 11.94 11.89
C GLY A 85 10.89 12.47 13.31
N ARG A 86 11.85 13.28 13.77
CA ARG A 86 11.84 13.98 15.07
C ARG A 86 10.48 14.63 15.35
N LYS A 87 9.98 14.47 16.58
CA LYS A 87 8.80 15.18 17.07
C LYS A 87 9.18 16.65 17.29
N VAL A 88 8.35 17.56 16.80
CA VAL A 88 8.57 19.01 16.89
C VAL A 88 7.33 19.59 17.54
N SER A 89 7.52 20.36 18.61
CA SER A 89 6.40 20.97 19.33
C SER A 89 5.75 22.08 18.50
N PHE A 90 4.56 22.55 18.91
CA PHE A 90 3.89 23.64 18.20
C PHE A 90 4.70 24.94 18.27
N ASP A 91 5.25 25.27 19.43
CA ASP A 91 6.03 26.50 19.61
C ASP A 91 7.38 26.44 18.90
N GLU A 92 8.05 25.28 18.93
CA GLU A 92 9.26 25.04 18.13
C GLU A 92 8.96 25.21 16.64
N LYS A 93 7.83 24.69 16.16
CA LYS A 93 7.39 24.88 14.77
C LYS A 93 7.18 26.36 14.43
N LYS A 94 6.60 27.17 15.33
CA LYS A 94 6.47 28.63 15.11
C LYS A 94 7.84 29.29 14.99
N GLN A 95 8.76 28.98 15.90
CA GLN A 95 10.13 29.51 15.90
C GLN A 95 10.83 29.20 14.58
N ILE A 96 10.72 27.96 14.08
CA ILE A 96 11.32 27.55 12.80
C ILE A 96 10.74 28.35 11.64
N VAL A 97 9.42 28.54 11.60
CA VAL A 97 8.76 29.31 10.53
C VAL A 97 9.19 30.77 10.56
N GLN A 98 9.15 31.41 11.72
CA GLN A 98 9.59 32.81 11.90
C GLN A 98 11.07 32.98 11.52
N TRP A 99 11.92 32.08 12.00
CA TRP A 99 13.34 32.09 11.67
C TRP A 99 13.55 31.96 10.15
N THR A 100 12.84 31.03 9.50
CA THR A 100 12.96 30.82 8.04
C THR A 100 12.54 32.05 7.25
N ILE A 101 11.44 32.71 7.62
CA ILE A 101 10.95 33.93 6.95
C ILE A 101 11.96 35.08 7.13
N ASN A 102 12.50 35.25 8.34
CA ASN A 102 13.48 36.31 8.64
C ASN A 102 14.81 36.10 7.90
N HIS A 103 15.15 34.86 7.53
CA HIS A 103 16.37 34.50 6.79
C HIS A 103 16.07 34.31 5.30
N GLN A 104 15.23 35.18 4.73
CA GLN A 104 14.93 35.23 3.29
C GLN A 104 14.41 33.89 2.72
N ASN A 105 13.64 33.14 3.53
CA ASN A 105 13.13 31.82 3.18
C ASN A 105 14.24 30.79 2.88
N ASN A 106 15.38 30.85 3.59
CA ASN A 106 16.44 29.86 3.47
C ASN A 106 16.06 28.50 4.12
N TYR A 107 15.24 27.73 3.43
CA TYR A 107 14.73 26.43 3.89
C TYR A 107 15.84 25.39 4.11
N LYS A 108 16.95 25.48 3.35
CA LYS A 108 18.08 24.55 3.49
C LYS A 108 18.80 24.76 4.82
N GLU A 109 19.06 26.03 5.15
CA GLU A 109 19.71 26.40 6.40
C GLU A 109 18.79 26.11 7.60
N ALA A 110 17.50 26.41 7.50
CA ALA A 110 16.52 26.06 8.52
C ALA A 110 16.45 24.54 8.77
N ALA A 111 16.44 23.74 7.69
CA ALA A 111 16.43 22.29 7.80
C ALA A 111 17.67 21.75 8.53
N SER A 112 18.85 22.31 8.23
CA SER A 112 20.11 21.96 8.89
C SER A 112 20.13 22.39 10.36
N LYS A 113 19.79 23.66 10.63
CA LYS A 113 19.84 24.27 11.95
C LYS A 113 18.95 23.56 12.98
N TYR A 114 17.76 23.15 12.57
CA TYR A 114 16.78 22.55 13.47
C TYR A 114 16.72 21.02 13.38
N ASP A 115 17.56 20.38 12.56
CA ASP A 115 17.54 18.93 12.27
C ASP A 115 16.14 18.44 11.86
N ILE A 116 15.56 19.12 10.86
CA ILE A 116 14.22 18.86 10.35
C ILE A 116 14.28 18.72 8.84
N SER A 117 13.47 17.82 8.28
CA SER A 117 13.43 17.65 6.83
C SER A 117 12.99 18.96 6.14
N TYR A 118 13.71 19.30 5.07
CA TYR A 118 13.39 20.43 4.19
C TYR A 118 11.89 20.51 3.85
N GLN A 119 11.29 19.37 3.49
CA GLN A 119 9.87 19.28 3.14
C GLN A 119 8.93 19.71 4.27
N ARG A 120 9.29 19.44 5.54
CA ARG A 120 8.51 19.86 6.70
C ARG A 120 8.59 21.37 6.89
N VAL A 121 9.80 21.95 6.85
CA VAL A 121 10.00 23.40 6.97
C VAL A 121 9.23 24.13 5.86
N TYR A 122 9.43 23.73 4.61
CA TYR A 122 8.72 24.29 3.45
C TYR A 122 7.20 24.21 3.61
N SER A 123 6.67 23.05 4.01
CA SER A 123 5.22 22.89 4.21
C SER A 123 4.67 23.77 5.32
N TRP A 124 5.42 24.02 6.40
CA TRP A 124 4.94 24.87 7.50
C TRP A 124 4.95 26.33 7.12
N VAL A 125 6.04 26.81 6.52
CA VAL A 125 6.14 28.19 6.03
C VAL A 125 5.05 28.47 5.00
N ARG A 126 4.87 27.58 4.02
CA ARG A 126 3.83 27.74 2.99
C ARG A 126 2.41 27.80 3.58
N LYS A 127 2.09 26.97 4.58
CA LYS A 127 0.78 27.00 5.24
C LYS A 127 0.57 28.29 6.02
N TYR A 128 1.60 28.74 6.74
CA TYR A 128 1.54 30.00 7.46
C TYR A 128 1.37 31.19 6.52
N LEU A 129 2.12 31.25 5.41
CA LEU A 129 2.04 32.35 4.44
C LEU A 129 0.71 32.41 3.67
N HIS A 130 -0.08 31.33 3.63
CA HIS A 130 -1.37 31.33 2.95
C HIS A 130 -2.44 32.09 3.74
N ASP A 131 -2.55 31.83 5.05
CA ASP A 131 -3.62 32.38 5.90
C ASP A 131 -3.10 33.35 6.98
N HIS A 132 -1.78 33.53 7.08
CA HIS A 132 -1.08 34.24 8.18
C HIS A 132 -1.52 33.80 9.58
N ASN A 133 -2.00 32.57 9.70
CA ASN A 133 -2.61 32.03 10.91
C ASN A 133 -1.76 30.90 11.48
N TRP A 134 -1.41 30.96 12.78
CA TRP A 134 -0.63 29.92 13.45
C TRP A 134 -1.42 28.64 13.71
N GLU A 135 -2.74 28.73 13.82
CA GLU A 135 -3.61 27.59 14.14
C GLU A 135 -3.54 26.49 13.07
N VAL A 136 -3.26 26.85 11.81
CA VAL A 136 -3.09 25.90 10.70
C VAL A 136 -1.90 24.95 10.87
N LEU A 137 -0.99 25.28 11.80
CA LEU A 137 0.20 24.51 12.12
C LEU A 137 0.01 23.55 13.32
N LYS A 138 -1.12 23.62 14.05
CA LYS A 138 -1.44 22.66 15.11
C LYS A 138 -1.61 21.26 14.52
N ASP A 139 -1.11 20.25 15.23
CA ASP A 139 -1.24 18.86 14.79
C ASP A 139 -2.63 18.33 15.15
N ASN A 140 -3.48 18.11 14.14
CA ASN A 140 -4.83 17.57 14.31
C ASN A 140 -4.91 16.06 14.01
N ARG A 141 -3.78 15.37 13.83
CA ARG A 141 -3.79 13.93 13.55
C ARG A 141 -4.38 13.17 14.74
N GLY A 142 -5.49 12.47 14.51
CA GLY A 142 -6.20 11.70 15.54
C GLY A 142 -7.43 12.40 16.13
N ARG A 143 -7.62 13.70 15.85
CA ARG A 143 -8.89 14.39 16.12
C ARG A 143 -9.72 14.37 14.85
N ASN A 144 -10.64 13.42 14.79
CA ASN A 144 -11.69 13.40 13.79
C ASN A 144 -12.46 14.72 13.90
N LYS A 145 -12.81 15.36 12.76
CA LYS A 145 -13.76 16.48 12.80
C LYS A 145 -15.01 15.97 13.50
N GLU A 146 -15.31 16.48 14.68
CA GLU A 146 -16.59 16.24 15.34
C GLU A 146 -17.65 16.65 14.32
N LYS A 147 -18.41 15.68 13.82
CA LYS A 147 -19.55 15.98 12.97
C LYS A 147 -20.57 16.65 13.88
N GLU A 148 -20.94 17.88 13.56
CA GLU A 148 -22.07 18.53 14.21
C GLU A 148 -23.28 17.59 14.16
N PRO A 149 -23.98 17.37 15.28
CA PRO A 149 -25.18 16.55 15.29
C PRO A 149 -26.26 17.29 14.48
N THR A 150 -26.61 16.74 13.32
CA THR A 150 -27.79 17.14 12.57
C THR A 150 -29.01 16.84 13.42
N MET A 151 -29.58 17.85 14.08
CA MET A 151 -30.89 17.78 14.70
C MET A 151 -31.91 17.61 13.57
N SER A 152 -32.34 16.37 13.32
CA SER A 152 -33.46 16.08 12.44
C SER A 152 -34.73 16.08 13.29
N SER A 153 -35.52 17.14 13.12
CA SER A 153 -36.88 17.26 13.62
C SER A 153 -37.76 16.31 12.82
N ASN A 154 -38.32 15.28 13.48
CA ASN A 154 -39.41 14.49 12.91
C ASN A 154 -40.72 15.28 13.05
N GLY A 155 -41.33 15.61 11.93
CA GLY A 155 -42.76 15.94 11.80
C GLY A 155 -43.42 14.87 10.96
#